data_AF-A0A9X1GNB8-F1
#
_entry.id   AF-A0A9X1GNB8-F1
#
_cell.length_a   1.000
_cell.length_b   1.000
_cell.length_c   1.000
_cell.angle_alpha   90.00
_cell.angle_beta   90.00
_cell.angle_gamma   90.00
#
_symmetry.space_group_name_H-M   'P 1'
#
loop_
_entity.id
_entity.type
_entity.pdbx_description
1 polymer ?
#
loop_
_entity_poly.entity_id
_entity_poly.type
_entity_poly.pdbx_seq_one_letter_code
_entity_poly.pdbx_strand_id
1 'polypeptide(L)'
;MAKNGVAAYSNSWKTDSFSTKDKIIDLQLQHSFWSHTTVVDNGSFIVANVTVKNTGNIALKDVQVYVDVDDDSALFDAHITNSNGEIIDSNAPVLNFGYLAPGVSSTQISYWWTVKPRFPEAEGSVTKTATFNLYPVFTADFKQSGQAFQSYSQLDKA
;
A
#
# COMPACT_ATOMS: atom_id res chain seq x y z
N MET A 1 -1.48 -15.02 -27.97
CA MET A 1 -0.22 -15.41 -27.27
C MET A 1 -0.60 -16.07 -25.96
N ALA A 2 0.20 -16.98 -25.42
CA ALA A 2 -0.07 -17.55 -24.10
C ALA A 2 0.13 -16.45 -23.04
N LYS A 3 -0.82 -16.32 -22.11
CA LYS A 3 -0.71 -15.37 -20.99
C LYS A 3 0.27 -15.91 -19.96
N ASN A 4 1.24 -15.10 -19.55
CA ASN A 4 2.32 -15.48 -18.61
C ASN A 4 2.12 -14.90 -17.20
N GLY A 5 0.88 -14.73 -16.74
CA GLY A 5 0.58 -14.17 -15.42
C GLY A 5 0.24 -15.23 -14.37
N VAL A 6 0.46 -14.89 -13.11
CA VAL A 6 0.19 -15.75 -11.94
C VAL A 6 -1.14 -15.37 -11.31
N ALA A 7 -1.97 -16.35 -10.96
CA ALA A 7 -3.15 -16.09 -10.15
C ALA A 7 -2.74 -15.84 -8.70
N ALA A 8 -3.22 -14.75 -8.10
CA ALA A 8 -3.00 -14.44 -6.68
C ALA A 8 -4.34 -14.23 -5.95
N TYR A 9 -4.32 -14.52 -4.66
CA TYR A 9 -5.46 -14.40 -3.73
C TYR A 9 -4.93 -13.98 -2.35
N SER A 10 -5.65 -13.10 -1.66
CA SER A 10 -5.37 -12.75 -0.26
C SER A 10 -6.43 -13.38 0.64
N ASN A 11 -6.00 -13.94 1.78
CA ASN A 11 -6.83 -14.70 2.71
C ASN A 11 -7.09 -13.97 4.05
N SER A 12 -6.59 -12.74 4.26
CA SER A 12 -6.88 -12.00 5.50
C SER A 12 -6.99 -10.48 5.33
N TRP A 13 -7.86 -9.86 6.14
CA TRP A 13 -7.83 -8.43 6.41
C TRP A 13 -6.65 -8.13 7.34
N LYS A 14 -5.82 -7.15 6.98
CA LYS A 14 -4.85 -6.57 7.93
C LYS A 14 -5.21 -5.12 8.17
N THR A 15 -5.36 -4.77 9.45
CA THR A 15 -5.32 -3.37 9.89
C THR A 15 -3.95 -3.15 10.48
N ASP A 16 -3.20 -2.22 9.89
CA ASP A 16 -1.99 -1.69 10.50
C ASP A 16 -2.30 -0.37 11.20
N SER A 17 -1.53 -0.03 12.22
CA SER A 17 -1.75 1.16 13.05
C SER A 17 -0.43 1.82 13.36
N PHE A 18 -0.35 3.11 13.05
CA PHE A 18 0.69 3.98 13.57
C PHE A 18 0.09 4.85 14.67
N SER A 19 0.68 4.86 15.86
CA SER A 19 0.17 5.67 16.97
C SER A 19 1.29 6.22 17.84
N THR A 20 1.18 7.50 18.22
CA THR A 20 1.91 8.01 19.38
C THR A 20 1.28 7.47 20.67
N LYS A 21 2.06 7.42 21.76
CA LYS A 21 1.60 6.89 23.06
C LYS A 21 0.37 7.62 23.61
N ASP A 22 0.27 8.92 23.33
CA ASP A 22 -0.81 9.81 23.75
C ASP A 22 -1.98 9.88 22.74
N LYS A 23 -1.91 9.12 21.64
CA LYS A 23 -2.92 9.10 20.56
C LYS A 23 -3.21 10.47 19.94
N ILE A 24 -2.32 11.44 20.11
CA ILE A 24 -2.40 12.71 19.37
C ILE A 24 -2.32 12.41 17.87
N ILE A 25 -1.38 11.55 17.48
CA ILE A 25 -1.28 10.96 16.15
C ILE A 25 -1.77 9.52 16.26
N ASP A 26 -2.78 9.18 15.48
CA ASP A 26 -3.26 7.81 15.33
C ASP A 26 -3.77 7.62 13.90
N LEU A 27 -3.10 6.74 13.16
CA LEU A 27 -3.37 6.47 11.77
C LEU A 27 -3.63 4.97 11.61
N GLN A 28 -4.81 4.63 11.10
CA GLN A 28 -5.17 3.27 10.76
C GLN A 28 -5.06 3.08 9.25
N LEU A 29 -4.36 2.04 8.83
CA LEU A 29 -4.27 1.60 7.45
C LEU A 29 -5.03 0.30 7.32
N GLN A 30 -5.93 0.26 6.35
CA GLN A 30 -6.72 -0.91 6.03
C GLN A 30 -6.53 -1.22 4.56
N HIS A 31 -6.27 -2.48 4.23
CA HIS A 31 -6.37 -2.95 2.85
C HIS A 31 -7.44 -4.03 2.77
N SER A 32 -8.33 -3.93 1.79
CA SER A 32 -9.38 -4.93 1.57
C SER A 32 -8.86 -6.11 0.77
N PHE A 33 -9.50 -7.27 0.96
CA PHE A 33 -9.24 -8.47 0.17
C PHE A 33 -9.31 -8.22 -1.35
N TRP A 34 -8.45 -8.92 -2.06
CA TRP A 34 -8.64 -9.22 -3.48
C TRP A 34 -9.10 -10.67 -3.63
N SER A 35 -10.32 -10.86 -4.12
CA SER A 35 -10.86 -12.19 -4.43
C SER A 35 -10.44 -12.68 -5.81
N HIS A 36 -9.88 -11.81 -6.65
CA HIS A 36 -9.54 -12.12 -8.03
C HIS A 36 -8.32 -11.33 -8.53
N THR A 37 -7.50 -11.99 -9.36
CA THR A 37 -6.42 -11.39 -10.15
C THR A 37 -6.82 -11.38 -11.61
N THR A 38 -6.46 -10.31 -12.32
CA THR A 38 -6.64 -10.28 -13.77
C THR A 38 -5.33 -10.60 -14.45
N VAL A 39 -5.30 -11.70 -15.21
CA VAL A 39 -4.14 -12.14 -15.99
C VAL A 39 -4.11 -11.43 -17.34
N VAL A 40 -2.99 -10.75 -17.61
CA VAL A 40 -2.68 -10.04 -18.87
C VAL A 40 -1.47 -10.67 -19.56
N ASP A 41 -1.17 -10.25 -20.80
CA ASP A 41 -0.15 -10.89 -21.63
C ASP A 41 1.27 -10.82 -21.02
N ASN A 42 1.51 -9.91 -20.08
CA ASN A 42 2.80 -9.68 -19.43
C ASN A 42 2.75 -9.73 -17.89
N GLY A 43 1.77 -10.42 -17.29
CA GLY A 43 1.71 -10.59 -15.84
C GLY A 43 0.28 -10.67 -15.32
N SER A 44 0.10 -10.40 -14.04
CA SER A 44 -1.22 -10.25 -13.43
C SER A 44 -1.28 -8.96 -12.64
N PHE A 45 -2.49 -8.39 -12.57
CA PHE A 45 -2.78 -7.30 -11.65
C PHE A 45 -3.84 -7.66 -10.62
N ILE A 46 -3.67 -7.08 -9.44
CA ILE A 46 -4.54 -7.21 -8.28
C ILE A 46 -5.23 -5.87 -8.07
N VAL A 47 -6.55 -5.88 -7.85
CA VAL A 47 -7.28 -4.67 -7.44
C VAL A 47 -7.43 -4.70 -5.93
N ALA A 48 -6.86 -3.70 -5.24
CA ALA A 48 -7.03 -3.56 -3.79
C ALA A 48 -7.53 -2.15 -3.44
N ASN A 49 -8.39 -2.07 -2.43
CA ASN A 49 -8.72 -0.81 -1.81
C ASN A 49 -7.78 -0.60 -0.62
N VAL A 50 -7.07 0.52 -0.61
CA VAL A 50 -6.31 0.97 0.56
C VAL A 50 -7.06 2.14 1.17
N THR A 51 -7.44 1.98 2.44
CA THR A 51 -8.11 3.00 3.23
C THR A 51 -7.19 3.48 4.33
N VAL A 52 -7.04 4.79 4.43
CA VAL A 52 -6.30 5.45 5.50
C VAL A 52 -7.29 6.24 6.33
N LYS A 53 -7.23 6.07 7.65
CA LYS A 53 -8.09 6.78 8.60
C LYS A 53 -7.26 7.45 9.67
N ASN A 54 -7.42 8.76 9.80
CA ASN A 54 -6.86 9.50 10.92
C ASN A 54 -7.80 9.37 12.13
N THR A 55 -7.48 8.50 13.07
CA THR A 55 -8.21 8.35 14.35
C THR A 55 -7.62 9.21 15.46
N GLY A 56 -6.57 9.97 15.17
CA GLY A 56 -5.92 10.87 16.11
C GLY A 56 -6.70 12.18 16.29
N ASN A 57 -6.10 13.07 17.07
CA ASN A 57 -6.72 14.34 17.47
C ASN A 57 -6.20 15.54 16.67
N ILE A 58 -5.20 15.34 15.80
CA ILE A 58 -4.63 16.40 14.96
C ILE A 58 -4.69 16.02 13.48
N ALA A 59 -4.68 17.02 12.62
CA ALA A 59 -4.64 16.78 11.19
C ALA A 59 -3.27 16.24 10.76
N LEU A 60 -3.29 15.32 9.80
CA LEU A 60 -2.10 14.83 9.12
C LEU A 60 -2.03 15.49 7.74
N LYS A 61 -0.81 15.83 7.32
CA LYS A 61 -0.51 16.46 6.03
C LYS A 61 0.42 15.52 5.25
N ASP A 62 0.43 15.71 3.93
CA ASP A 62 1.28 14.98 3.00
C ASP A 62 1.24 13.46 3.22
N VAL A 63 0.04 12.93 3.52
CA VAL A 63 -0.15 11.52 3.82
C VAL A 63 0.07 10.72 2.55
N GLN A 64 1.10 9.90 2.59
CA GLN A 64 1.49 8.97 1.54
C GLN A 64 1.55 7.56 2.12
N VAL A 65 1.28 6.56 1.29
CA VAL A 65 1.49 5.15 1.65
C VAL A 65 2.37 4.53 0.58
N TYR A 66 3.58 4.17 0.98
CA TYR A 66 4.50 3.38 0.16
C TYR A 66 4.11 1.93 0.27
N VAL A 67 4.30 1.21 -0.84
CA VAL A 67 3.96 -0.20 -0.91
C VAL A 67 5.15 -1.02 -1.31
N ASP A 68 5.27 -2.16 -0.67
CA ASP A 68 6.29 -3.14 -0.95
C ASP A 68 5.67 -4.54 -1.01
N VAL A 69 6.22 -5.37 -1.88
CA VAL A 69 5.82 -6.76 -2.05
C VAL A 69 7.06 -7.61 -1.87
N ASP A 70 7.17 -8.22 -0.70
CA ASP A 70 8.28 -9.11 -0.34
C ASP A 70 7.93 -10.55 -0.75
N ASP A 71 8.73 -11.13 -1.64
CA ASP A 71 8.38 -12.33 -2.39
C ASP A 71 9.58 -13.27 -2.66
N ASP A 72 10.65 -13.15 -1.87
CA ASP A 72 11.91 -13.86 -2.07
C ASP A 72 12.52 -13.67 -3.49
N SER A 73 12.31 -12.49 -4.10
CA SER A 73 12.75 -12.14 -5.47
C SER A 73 12.13 -12.98 -6.59
N ALA A 74 10.97 -13.61 -6.33
CA ALA A 74 10.28 -14.45 -7.29
C ALA A 74 9.57 -13.67 -8.41
N LEU A 75 9.11 -12.45 -8.12
CA LEU A 75 8.35 -11.57 -9.00
C LEU A 75 9.18 -10.34 -9.36
N PHE A 76 8.62 -9.51 -10.23
CA PHE A 76 9.11 -8.14 -10.43
C PHE A 76 8.57 -7.23 -9.34
N ASP A 77 9.32 -6.16 -9.07
CA ASP A 77 8.98 -5.14 -8.09
C ASP A 77 7.55 -4.61 -8.30
N ALA A 78 6.88 -4.26 -7.21
CA ALA A 78 5.51 -3.80 -7.26
C ALA A 78 5.38 -2.44 -7.95
N HIS A 79 4.32 -2.28 -8.74
CA HIS A 79 3.97 -1.05 -9.42
C HIS A 79 2.47 -0.76 -9.31
N ILE A 80 2.12 0.52 -9.27
CA ILE A 80 0.75 1.01 -9.45
C ILE A 80 0.47 1.12 -10.94
N THR A 81 -0.68 0.58 -11.34
CA THR A 81 -1.21 0.65 -12.70
C THR A 81 -2.53 1.41 -12.76
N ASN A 82 -2.94 1.78 -13.96
CA ASN A 82 -4.31 2.20 -14.24
C ASN A 82 -5.23 0.98 -14.48
N SER A 83 -6.51 1.24 -14.75
CA SER A 83 -7.50 0.18 -15.02
C SER A 83 -7.22 -0.66 -16.27
N ASN A 84 -6.31 -0.20 -17.14
CA ASN A 84 -5.89 -0.92 -18.35
C ASN A 84 -4.63 -1.76 -18.11
N GLY A 85 -4.05 -1.72 -16.91
CA GLY A 85 -2.82 -2.44 -16.56
C GLY A 85 -1.53 -1.73 -17.01
N GLU A 86 -1.59 -0.44 -17.35
CA GLU A 86 -0.40 0.35 -17.68
C GLU A 86 0.21 0.93 -16.40
N ILE A 87 1.53 0.84 -16.25
CA ILE A 87 2.26 1.41 -15.09
C ILE A 87 2.11 2.92 -15.10
N ILE A 88 1.77 3.49 -13.95
CA ILE A 88 1.58 4.95 -13.79
C ILE A 88 2.45 5.55 -12.67
N ASP A 89 3.23 4.74 -11.96
CA ASP A 89 4.16 5.25 -10.96
C ASP A 89 5.54 5.58 -11.55
N SER A 90 6.34 6.27 -10.75
CA SER A 90 7.65 6.83 -11.14
C SER A 90 8.82 6.07 -10.52
N ASN A 91 8.74 4.74 -10.42
CA ASN A 91 9.70 3.78 -9.80
C ASN A 91 9.45 3.40 -8.34
N ALA A 92 8.48 4.01 -7.67
CA ALA A 92 8.05 3.58 -6.34
C ALA A 92 6.53 3.63 -6.28
N PRO A 93 5.85 2.55 -5.87
CA PRO A 93 4.40 2.54 -5.80
C PRO A 93 3.94 3.31 -4.56
N VAL A 94 3.52 4.56 -4.75
CA VAL A 94 3.06 5.45 -3.68
C VAL A 94 1.61 5.87 -3.90
N LEU A 95 0.79 5.69 -2.88
CA LEU A 95 -0.57 6.21 -2.81
C LEU A 95 -0.59 7.54 -2.07
N ASN A 96 -1.15 8.57 -2.69
CA ASN A 96 -1.15 9.92 -2.11
C ASN A 96 -2.54 10.29 -1.59
N PHE A 97 -2.69 10.31 -0.28
CA PHE A 97 -3.93 10.69 0.41
C PHE A 97 -3.99 12.17 0.80
N GLY A 98 -2.86 12.89 0.71
CA GLY A 98 -2.78 14.32 0.95
C GLY A 98 -3.11 14.69 2.40
N TYR A 99 -4.12 15.54 2.60
CA TYR A 99 -4.52 16.02 3.92
C TYR A 99 -5.61 15.13 4.54
N LEU A 100 -5.43 14.73 5.81
CA LEU A 100 -6.43 14.00 6.59
C LEU A 100 -6.72 14.71 7.92
N ALA A 101 -7.91 15.32 8.01
CA ALA A 101 -8.41 15.87 9.28
C ALA A 101 -8.72 14.76 10.31
N PRO A 102 -8.75 15.09 11.62
CA PRO A 102 -9.19 14.15 12.65
C PRO A 102 -10.54 13.50 12.32
N GLY A 103 -10.60 12.18 12.48
CA GLY A 103 -11.80 11.38 12.23
C GLY A 103 -12.10 11.07 10.75
N VAL A 104 -11.34 11.62 9.81
CA VAL A 104 -11.55 11.42 8.37
C VAL A 104 -10.91 10.11 7.90
N SER A 105 -11.66 9.38 7.07
CA SER A 105 -11.18 8.25 6.27
C SER A 105 -11.10 8.65 4.80
N SER A 106 -10.08 8.17 4.10
CA SER A 106 -9.95 8.28 2.65
C SER A 106 -9.56 6.93 2.06
N THR A 107 -10.19 6.55 0.95
CA THR A 107 -9.98 5.27 0.28
C THR A 107 -9.50 5.51 -1.15
N GLN A 108 -8.43 4.86 -1.54
CA GLN A 108 -7.97 4.80 -2.92
C GLN A 108 -8.05 3.37 -3.45
N ILE A 109 -8.51 3.27 -4.69
CA ILE A 109 -8.46 2.03 -5.46
C ILE A 109 -7.10 2.00 -6.14
N SER A 110 -6.33 0.95 -5.87
CA SER A 110 -5.02 0.77 -6.46
C SER A 110 -5.01 -0.52 -7.27
N TYR A 111 -4.51 -0.42 -8.49
CA TYR A 111 -4.29 -1.57 -9.36
C TYR A 111 -2.81 -1.93 -9.23
N TRP A 112 -2.52 -3.05 -8.58
CA TRP A 112 -1.16 -3.51 -8.32
C TRP A 112 -0.71 -4.41 -9.45
N TRP A 113 0.37 -4.02 -10.10
CA TRP A 113 1.20 -4.85 -10.98
C TRP A 113 2.41 -5.27 -10.12
N THR A 114 3.04 -6.43 -10.25
CA THR A 114 3.19 -7.30 -11.40
C THR A 114 3.50 -8.67 -10.81
N VAL A 115 2.55 -9.60 -10.89
CA VAL A 115 2.85 -11.01 -10.58
C VAL A 115 3.34 -11.68 -11.87
N LYS A 116 4.36 -11.10 -12.50
CA LYS A 116 5.09 -11.76 -13.58
C LYS A 116 6.27 -12.51 -12.95
N PRO A 117 6.45 -13.81 -13.21
CA PRO A 117 7.61 -14.53 -12.73
C PRO A 117 8.90 -13.91 -13.30
N ARG A 118 9.91 -13.69 -12.45
CA ARG A 118 11.23 -13.21 -12.90
C ARG A 118 11.96 -14.24 -13.75
N PHE A 119 11.62 -15.52 -13.59
CA PHE A 119 12.20 -16.65 -14.31
C PHE A 119 11.09 -17.43 -15.03
N PRO A 120 11.36 -18.02 -16.22
CA PRO A 120 10.41 -18.95 -16.83
C PRO A 120 10.11 -20.08 -15.83
N GLU A 121 8.87 -20.18 -15.35
CA GLU A 121 8.51 -21.30 -14.49
C GLU A 121 8.45 -22.58 -15.34
N ALA A 122 9.10 -23.64 -14.87
CA ALA A 122 8.97 -24.96 -15.48
C ALA A 122 7.50 -25.40 -15.40
N GLU A 123 6.99 -26.12 -16.41
CA GLU A 123 5.60 -26.60 -16.42
C GLU A 123 5.24 -27.33 -15.12
N GLY A 124 4.31 -26.74 -14.37
CA GLY A 124 3.88 -27.21 -13.06
C GLY A 124 3.55 -26.03 -12.16
N SER A 125 2.30 -25.92 -11.72
CA SER A 125 1.83 -24.82 -10.87
C SER A 125 2.57 -24.84 -9.52
N VAL A 126 3.53 -23.94 -9.32
CA VAL A 126 4.17 -23.73 -8.00
C VAL A 126 3.46 -22.59 -7.30
N THR A 127 2.83 -22.86 -6.15
CA THR A 127 2.29 -21.80 -5.29
C THR A 127 3.43 -21.10 -4.56
N LYS A 128 3.49 -19.77 -4.66
CA LYS A 128 4.39 -18.92 -3.86
C LYS A 128 3.59 -18.00 -2.95
N THR A 129 4.19 -17.61 -1.84
CA THR A 129 3.64 -16.61 -0.91
C THR A 129 4.40 -15.31 -1.12
N ALA A 130 3.69 -14.19 -1.16
CA ALA A 130 4.27 -12.86 -1.08
C ALA A 130 3.61 -12.09 0.07
N THR A 131 4.38 -11.22 0.72
CA THR A 131 3.89 -10.34 1.79
C THR A 131 3.69 -8.95 1.22
N PHE A 132 2.48 -8.43 1.39
CA PHE A 132 2.14 -7.08 1.00
C PHE A 132 2.30 -6.13 2.19
N ASN A 133 3.26 -5.22 2.10
CA ASN A 133 3.59 -4.27 3.15
C ASN A 133 3.13 -2.86 2.77
N LEU A 134 2.61 -2.12 3.76
CA LEU A 134 2.15 -0.74 3.61
C LEU A 134 2.89 0.14 4.62
N TYR A 135 3.58 1.16 4.13
CA TYR A 135 4.37 2.08 4.96
C TYR A 135 3.83 3.50 4.84
N PRO A 136 3.07 4.00 5.85
CA PRO A 136 2.59 5.36 5.83
C PRO A 136 3.71 6.36 6.13
N VAL A 137 3.74 7.43 5.36
CA VAL A 137 4.56 8.63 5.58
C VAL A 137 3.64 9.83 5.68
N PHE A 138 3.88 10.70 6.64
CA PHE A 138 3.06 11.91 6.83
C PHE A 138 3.79 12.93 7.70
N THR A 139 3.29 14.17 7.67
CA THR A 139 3.69 15.25 8.57
C THR A 139 2.52 15.64 9.47
N ALA A 140 2.83 16.07 10.69
CA ALA A 140 1.83 16.53 11.64
C ALA A 140 2.40 17.67 12.48
N ASP A 141 1.64 18.75 12.58
CA ASP A 141 2.01 19.93 13.35
C ASP A 141 1.08 20.07 14.55
N PHE A 142 1.63 20.17 15.75
CA PHE A 142 0.83 20.25 16.96
C PHE A 142 1.51 21.04 18.09
N LYS A 143 0.68 21.50 19.01
CA LYS A 143 1.11 22.14 20.25
C LYS A 143 0.46 21.42 21.42
N GLN A 144 1.24 20.70 22.21
CA GLN A 144 0.77 20.21 23.50
C GLN A 144 0.67 21.38 24.49
N SER A 145 -0.36 21.36 25.35
CA SER A 145 -0.56 22.42 26.36
C SER A 145 0.67 22.53 27.26
N GLY A 146 1.15 23.76 27.47
CA GLY A 146 2.38 24.01 28.24
C GLY A 146 3.69 23.66 27.54
N GLN A 147 3.65 23.23 26.27
CA GLN A 147 4.84 22.93 25.47
C GLN A 147 5.01 23.87 24.27
N ALA A 148 6.23 23.91 23.73
CA ALA A 148 6.52 24.56 22.46
C ALA A 148 5.80 23.84 21.31
N PHE A 149 5.65 24.54 20.18
CA PHE A 149 5.15 23.94 18.94
C PHE A 149 6.07 22.81 18.49
N GLN A 150 5.49 21.71 18.04
CA GLN A 150 6.18 20.51 17.59
C GLN A 150 5.73 20.17 16.17
N SER A 151 6.69 19.74 15.36
CA SER A 151 6.44 19.13 14.06
C SER A 151 6.94 17.69 14.13
N TYR A 152 6.10 16.76 13.73
CA TYR A 152 6.43 15.35 13.62
C TYR A 152 6.38 14.93 12.17
N SER A 153 7.38 14.14 11.77
CA SER A 153 7.43 13.54 10.44
C SER A 153 7.77 12.07 10.60
N GLN A 154 6.84 11.20 10.18
CA GLN A 154 7.12 9.79 10.00
C GLN A 154 7.71 9.64 8.60
N LEU A 155 9.04 9.65 8.50
CA LEU A 155 9.78 9.46 7.24
C LEU A 155 10.34 8.04 7.09
N ASP A 156 10.20 7.19 8.12
CA ASP A 156 10.93 5.93 8.14
C ASP A 156 10.22 4.81 7.37
N LYS A 157 11.02 4.27 6.42
CA LYS A 157 10.89 3.07 5.58
C LYS A 157 10.19 3.25 4.22
N ALA A 158 10.77 4.11 3.38
CA ALA A 158 10.91 3.78 1.95
C ALA A 158 12.21 2.98 1.75
#